data_AF-A0A2V8E7Q0-F1
#
_entry.id   AF-A0A2V8E7Q0-F1
#
_cell.length_a   1.000
_cell.length_b   1.000
_cell.length_c   1.000
_cell.angle_alpha   90.00
_cell.angle_beta   90.00
_cell.angle_gamma   90.00
#
_symmetry.space_group_name_H-M   'P 1'
#
loop_
_entity.id
_entity.type
_entity.pdbx_description
1 polymer ?
#
loop_
_entity_poly.entity_id
_entity_poly.type
_entity_poly.pdbx_seq_one_letter_code
_entity_poly.pdbx_strand_id
1 'polypeptide(L)'
;MKLDGKLDYADWCEGIRRGRNYVGDGRSHLLDFAVNDVRMGENGSELRLSAAGRVKVHVRAAALLDEKPNPERGRRRYEEQPYWDIERARIGDMRAVPVELVVNGYPVAKQSLVADGALRDLMFEATIERSGWLAVRILPSSHTNPVWALVAGKPVRASRRSADWCLKGVEQCWSQKERFIKRDELEQAKTDYEHARRTYQRLISESEVE
;
A
#
# COMPACT_ATOMS: atom_id res chain seq x y z
N MET A 1 5.01 -6.80 -11.99
CA MET A 1 6.04 -7.40 -11.13
C MET A 1 7.30 -7.57 -11.97
N LYS A 2 8.49 -7.35 -11.38
CA LYS A 2 9.78 -7.42 -12.08
C LYS A 2 10.52 -8.73 -11.73
N LEU A 3 10.94 -9.46 -12.76
CA LEU A 3 11.84 -10.60 -12.66
C LEU A 3 13.20 -10.23 -13.24
N ASP A 4 14.26 -10.80 -12.66
CA ASP A 4 15.64 -10.55 -13.11
C ASP A 4 16.01 -11.43 -14.33
N GLY A 5 15.20 -12.47 -14.62
CA GLY A 5 15.38 -13.41 -15.73
C GLY A 5 14.13 -13.63 -16.57
N LYS A 6 14.05 -14.78 -17.27
CA LYS A 6 12.84 -15.18 -17.99
C LYS A 6 11.67 -15.38 -17.03
N LEU A 7 10.45 -15.22 -17.53
CA LEU A 7 9.25 -15.50 -16.76
C LEU A 7 9.22 -16.99 -16.37
N ASP A 8 9.32 -17.24 -15.08
CA ASP A 8 9.17 -18.54 -14.44
C ASP A 8 8.12 -18.43 -13.31
N TYR A 9 7.34 -19.48 -13.09
CA TYR A 9 6.26 -19.46 -12.11
C TYR A 9 6.77 -19.36 -10.66
N ALA A 10 7.84 -20.08 -10.32
CA ALA A 10 8.42 -20.06 -8.98
C ALA A 10 9.05 -18.71 -8.69
N ASP A 11 9.81 -18.17 -9.64
CA ASP A 11 10.37 -16.82 -9.54
C ASP A 11 9.25 -15.77 -9.48
N TRP A 12 8.12 -16.02 -10.15
CA TRP A 12 6.97 -15.14 -10.09
C TRP A 12 6.32 -15.10 -8.70
N CYS A 13 6.08 -16.26 -8.11
CA CYS A 13 5.58 -16.37 -6.74
C CYS A 13 6.56 -15.71 -5.73
N GLU A 14 7.86 -15.94 -5.90
CA GLU A 14 8.88 -15.37 -5.04
C GLU A 14 8.96 -13.84 -5.14
N GLY A 15 8.80 -13.29 -6.35
CA GLY A 15 8.71 -11.85 -6.57
C GLY A 15 7.54 -11.21 -5.81
N ILE A 16 6.37 -11.86 -5.80
CA ILE A 16 5.20 -11.42 -5.02
C ILE A 16 5.48 -11.52 -3.52
N ARG A 17 6.02 -12.66 -3.06
CA ARG A 17 6.35 -12.86 -1.64
C ARG A 17 7.33 -11.81 -1.10
N ARG A 18 8.31 -11.41 -1.92
CA ARG A 18 9.25 -10.33 -1.60
C ARG A 18 8.65 -8.94 -1.67
N GLY A 19 7.48 -8.79 -2.27
CA GLY A 19 6.78 -7.52 -2.41
C GLY A 19 7.13 -6.72 -3.67
N ARG A 20 7.73 -7.32 -4.71
CA ARG A 20 8.06 -6.68 -6.00
C ARG A 20 6.83 -6.46 -6.89
N ASN A 21 5.72 -6.02 -6.30
CA ASN A 21 4.44 -5.86 -6.96
C ASN A 21 3.69 -4.61 -6.48
N TYR A 22 2.73 -4.20 -7.28
CA TYR A 22 1.71 -3.21 -6.97
C TYR A 22 0.37 -3.80 -7.38
N VAL A 23 -0.73 -3.21 -6.90
CA VAL A 23 -2.10 -3.59 -7.28
C VAL A 23 -2.70 -2.44 -8.07
N GLY A 24 -3.52 -2.75 -9.08
CA GLY A 24 -4.21 -1.74 -9.87
C GLY A 24 -5.42 -2.28 -10.62
N ASP A 25 -6.25 -1.39 -11.13
CA ASP A 25 -7.43 -1.67 -11.97
C ASP A 25 -7.10 -2.00 -13.44
N GLY A 26 -5.80 -2.10 -13.78
CA GLY A 26 -5.33 -2.32 -15.15
C GLY A 26 -5.29 -1.07 -16.04
N ARG A 27 -5.72 0.10 -15.54
CA ARG A 27 -5.66 1.39 -16.23
C ARG A 27 -4.65 2.35 -15.61
N SER A 28 -4.04 2.00 -14.48
CA SER A 28 -2.86 2.69 -13.96
C SER A 28 -1.78 1.72 -13.48
N HIS A 29 -0.54 2.18 -13.57
CA HIS A 29 0.66 1.41 -13.27
C HIS A 29 1.65 2.25 -12.46
N LEU A 30 2.18 1.67 -11.39
CA LEU A 30 3.18 2.29 -10.52
C LEU A 30 4.39 1.36 -10.45
N LEU A 31 5.44 1.71 -11.19
CA LEU A 31 6.64 0.91 -11.42
C LEU A 31 7.85 1.55 -10.76
N ASP A 32 8.90 0.76 -10.54
CA ASP A 32 10.21 1.23 -10.09
C ASP A 32 10.16 2.17 -8.86
N PHE A 33 9.25 1.87 -7.92
CA PHE A 33 9.12 2.60 -6.66
C PHE A 33 10.37 2.39 -5.79
N ALA A 34 11.02 3.51 -5.45
CA ALA A 34 12.21 3.53 -4.63
C ALA A 34 12.19 4.72 -3.66
N VAL A 35 12.81 4.54 -2.50
CA VAL A 35 13.04 5.59 -1.51
C VAL A 35 14.54 5.64 -1.23
N ASN A 36 15.17 6.77 -1.54
CA ASN A 36 16.62 6.91 -1.65
C ASN A 36 17.21 5.82 -2.57
N ASP A 37 18.10 4.99 -2.04
CA ASP A 37 18.78 3.89 -2.69
C ASP A 37 18.04 2.54 -2.55
N VAL A 38 16.94 2.50 -1.79
CA VAL A 38 16.17 1.27 -1.53
C VAL A 38 15.03 1.13 -2.51
N ARG A 39 15.00 0.02 -3.25
CA ARG A 39 13.90 -0.36 -4.14
C ARG A 39 12.90 -1.26 -3.43
N MET A 40 11.61 -1.03 -3.71
CA MET A 40 10.53 -1.88 -3.21
C MET A 40 10.73 -3.34 -3.64
N GLY A 41 10.71 -4.24 -2.69
CA GLY A 41 10.88 -5.68 -2.87
C GLY A 41 12.34 -6.17 -2.98
N GLU A 42 13.31 -5.32 -2.65
CA GLU A 42 14.71 -5.66 -2.47
C GLU A 42 15.10 -5.52 -0.98
N ASN A 43 15.92 -6.43 -0.45
CA ASN A 43 16.44 -6.36 0.94
C ASN A 43 15.35 -6.08 2.00
N GLY A 44 14.19 -6.75 1.89
CA GLY A 44 13.06 -6.56 2.81
C GLY A 44 12.27 -5.26 2.60
N SER A 45 12.61 -4.47 1.58
CA SER A 45 12.11 -3.10 1.37
C SER A 45 12.42 -2.18 2.56
N GLU A 46 13.56 -2.37 3.23
CA GLU A 46 13.94 -1.60 4.42
C GLU A 46 14.92 -0.47 4.10
N LEU A 47 14.50 0.77 4.36
CA LEU A 47 15.36 1.93 4.45
C LEU A 47 15.72 2.19 5.90
N ARG A 48 17.01 2.16 6.24
CA ARG A 48 17.49 2.43 7.60
C ARG A 48 18.01 3.86 7.70
N LEU A 49 17.45 4.63 8.61
CA LEU A 49 17.86 5.99 8.93
C LEU A 49 18.41 6.03 10.36
N SER A 50 19.58 6.62 10.56
CA SER A 50 20.17 6.76 11.91
C SER A 50 19.34 7.71 12.80
N ALA A 51 18.69 8.70 12.19
CA ALA A 51 17.79 9.64 12.83
C ALA A 51 16.68 10.06 11.86
N ALA A 52 15.70 10.83 12.36
CA ALA A 52 14.68 11.45 11.52
C ALA A 52 15.33 12.27 10.39
N GLY A 53 14.73 12.28 9.21
CA GLY A 53 15.34 12.94 8.06
C GLY A 53 14.48 12.98 6.81
N ARG A 54 14.97 13.73 5.81
CA ARG A 54 14.33 13.81 4.50
C ARG A 54 14.75 12.63 3.63
N VAL A 55 13.80 12.13 2.84
CA VAL A 55 14.01 11.09 1.85
C VAL A 55 13.54 11.55 0.49
N LYS A 56 14.22 11.08 -0.55
CA LYS A 56 13.81 11.26 -1.95
C LYS A 56 13.07 10.02 -2.40
N VAL A 57 11.97 10.21 -3.11
CA VAL A 57 11.12 9.13 -3.60
C VAL A 57 11.05 9.22 -5.11
N HIS A 58 11.21 8.08 -5.77
CA HIS A 58 11.06 7.93 -7.21
C HIS A 58 10.00 6.87 -7.52
N VAL A 59 9.22 7.10 -8.56
CA VAL A 59 8.28 6.12 -9.14
C VAL A 59 8.06 6.43 -10.61
N ARG A 60 7.88 5.39 -11.42
CA ARG A 60 7.42 5.53 -12.81
C ARG A 60 5.93 5.25 -12.86
N ALA A 61 5.16 6.24 -13.29
CA ALA A 61 3.70 6.17 -13.28
C ALA A 61 3.14 6.29 -14.69
N ALA A 62 2.13 5.46 -14.99
CA ALA A 62 1.29 5.58 -16.16
C ALA A 62 -0.18 5.47 -15.75
N ALA A 63 -1.06 6.18 -16.44
CA ALA A 63 -2.49 6.16 -16.20
C ALA A 63 -3.21 6.32 -17.54
N LEU A 64 -4.40 5.73 -17.69
CA LEU A 64 -5.20 5.80 -18.90
C LEU A 64 -6.66 6.15 -18.58
N LEU A 65 -7.00 7.40 -18.85
CA LEU A 65 -8.38 7.90 -18.89
C LEU A 65 -8.81 8.09 -20.34
N ASP A 66 -10.12 7.97 -20.57
CA ASP A 66 -10.72 8.43 -21.81
C ASP A 66 -10.68 9.98 -21.83
N GLU A 67 -10.63 10.60 -23.01
CA GLU A 67 -10.51 12.06 -23.12
C GLU A 67 -11.69 12.78 -22.50
N LYS A 68 -12.90 12.27 -22.75
CA LYS A 68 -14.14 12.78 -22.16
C LYS A 68 -14.42 12.06 -20.84
N PRO A 69 -14.82 12.79 -19.78
CA PRO A 69 -15.25 12.17 -18.54
C PRO A 69 -16.41 11.18 -18.75
N ASN A 70 -16.45 10.15 -17.92
CA ASN A 70 -17.58 9.23 -17.81
C ASN A 70 -18.25 9.42 -16.43
N PRO A 71 -19.30 10.26 -16.34
CA PRO A 71 -19.96 10.57 -15.06
C PRO A 71 -20.56 9.34 -14.37
N GLU A 72 -21.01 8.34 -15.14
CA GLU A 72 -21.60 7.12 -14.59
C GLU A 72 -20.58 6.28 -13.83
N ARG A 73 -19.31 6.32 -14.22
CA ARG A 73 -18.21 5.64 -13.50
C ARG A 73 -17.64 6.52 -12.41
N GLY A 74 -17.39 7.79 -12.70
CA GLY A 74 -16.75 8.74 -11.78
C GLY A 74 -17.57 9.07 -10.53
N ARG A 75 -18.91 8.97 -10.59
CA ARG A 75 -19.81 9.30 -9.45
C ARG A 75 -20.25 8.10 -8.61
N ARG A 76 -19.93 6.86 -9.01
CA ARG A 76 -20.28 5.67 -8.23
C ARG A 76 -19.58 5.67 -6.89
N ARG A 77 -20.28 5.19 -5.86
CA ARG A 77 -19.71 4.93 -4.53
C ARG A 77 -18.67 3.82 -4.62
N TYR A 78 -17.73 3.78 -3.68
CA TYR A 78 -16.68 2.75 -3.65
C TYR A 78 -17.21 1.33 -3.43
N GLU A 79 -18.41 1.20 -2.88
CA GLU A 79 -19.12 -0.08 -2.69
C GLU A 79 -19.86 -0.55 -3.94
N GLU A 80 -19.88 0.26 -5.02
CA GLU A 80 -20.54 -0.07 -6.27
C GLU A 80 -19.51 -0.50 -7.32
N GLN A 81 -19.80 -1.59 -8.04
CA GLN A 81 -18.92 -2.07 -9.11
C GLN A 81 -18.83 -1.05 -10.26
N PRO A 82 -17.68 -0.94 -10.95
CA PRO A 82 -16.39 -1.54 -10.60
C PRO A 82 -15.84 -0.94 -9.29
N TYR A 83 -15.38 -1.78 -8.36
CA TYR A 83 -14.95 -1.32 -7.03
C TYR A 83 -13.70 -0.42 -7.09
N TRP A 84 -12.78 -0.73 -8.00
CA TRP A 84 -11.62 0.11 -8.31
C TRP A 84 -11.74 0.65 -9.72
N ASP A 85 -11.64 1.96 -9.87
CA ASP A 85 -11.80 2.62 -11.16
C ASP A 85 -11.10 3.98 -11.18
N ILE A 86 -10.15 4.11 -12.09
CA ILE A 86 -9.40 5.34 -12.34
C ILE A 86 -10.26 6.56 -12.69
N GLU A 87 -11.46 6.37 -13.23
CA GLU A 87 -12.36 7.49 -13.55
C GLU A 87 -12.77 8.26 -12.29
N ARG A 88 -12.84 7.58 -11.13
CA ARG A 88 -13.07 8.23 -9.83
C ARG A 88 -11.88 9.05 -9.34
N ALA A 89 -10.69 8.83 -9.91
CA ALA A 89 -9.49 9.59 -9.62
C ALA A 89 -9.33 10.82 -10.53
N ARG A 90 -10.20 11.03 -11.52
CA ARG A 90 -10.08 12.15 -12.46
C ARG A 90 -10.06 13.50 -11.73
N ILE A 91 -9.16 14.38 -12.16
CA ILE A 91 -9.10 15.77 -11.66
C ILE A 91 -10.04 16.64 -12.51
N GLY A 92 -11.23 16.92 -11.98
CA GLY A 92 -12.25 17.70 -12.67
C GLY A 92 -12.60 17.08 -14.03
N ASP A 93 -12.62 17.89 -15.09
CA ASP A 93 -12.85 17.41 -16.47
C ASP A 93 -11.54 17.11 -17.22
N MET A 94 -10.38 17.21 -16.55
CA MET A 94 -9.08 16.99 -17.19
C MET A 94 -8.84 15.50 -17.43
N ARG A 95 -8.05 15.17 -18.46
CA ARG A 95 -7.48 13.82 -18.64
C ARG A 95 -6.25 13.62 -17.74
N ALA A 96 -6.44 13.79 -16.44
CA ALA A 96 -5.38 13.72 -15.44
C ALA A 96 -5.85 13.11 -14.13
N VAL A 97 -4.92 12.47 -13.40
CA VAL A 97 -5.15 11.82 -12.10
C VAL A 97 -4.09 12.24 -11.08
N PRO A 98 -4.40 12.22 -9.77
CA PRO A 98 -3.42 12.47 -8.73
C PRO A 98 -2.59 11.22 -8.46
N VAL A 99 -1.27 11.37 -8.48
CA VAL A 99 -0.33 10.40 -7.91
C VAL A 99 0.12 10.93 -6.55
N GLU A 100 -0.13 10.16 -5.50
CA GLU A 100 0.12 10.56 -4.11
C GLU A 100 1.23 9.72 -3.50
N LEU A 101 2.20 10.39 -2.86
CA LEU A 101 3.09 9.77 -1.90
C LEU A 101 2.36 9.68 -0.56
N VAL A 102 2.28 8.46 -0.02
CA VAL A 102 1.62 8.15 1.24
C VAL A 102 2.67 7.77 2.28
N VAL A 103 2.57 8.36 3.47
CA VAL A 103 3.36 7.97 4.65
C VAL A 103 2.39 7.58 5.75
N ASN A 104 2.53 6.37 6.28
CA ASN A 104 1.70 5.85 7.38
C ASN A 104 0.18 6.02 7.15
N GLY A 105 -0.28 5.90 5.90
CA GLY A 105 -1.69 6.00 5.52
C GLY A 105 -2.17 7.39 5.10
N TYR A 106 -1.34 8.43 5.23
CA TYR A 106 -1.70 9.81 4.88
C TYR A 106 -0.98 10.27 3.61
N PRO A 107 -1.67 10.92 2.65
CA PRO A 107 -1.01 11.52 1.50
C PRO A 107 -0.21 12.76 1.95
N VAL A 108 1.12 12.71 1.82
CA VAL A 108 2.03 13.79 2.25
C VAL A 108 2.54 14.64 1.09
N ALA A 109 2.47 14.11 -0.14
CA ALA A 109 2.78 14.85 -1.35
C ALA A 109 1.94 14.32 -2.52
N LYS A 110 1.71 15.17 -3.52
CA LYS A 110 0.86 14.85 -4.68
C LYS A 110 1.39 15.53 -5.95
N GLN A 111 1.32 14.81 -7.06
CA GLN A 111 1.57 15.33 -8.40
C GLN A 111 0.44 14.95 -9.35
N SER A 112 0.16 15.81 -10.32
CA SER A 112 -0.81 15.51 -11.39
C SER A 112 -0.12 14.72 -12.49
N LEU A 113 -0.74 13.64 -12.95
CA LEU A 113 -0.27 12.81 -14.05
C LEU A 113 -1.29 12.86 -15.18
N VAL A 114 -0.84 13.24 -16.38
CA VAL A 114 -1.67 13.12 -17.60
C VAL A 114 -1.94 11.64 -17.87
N ALA A 115 -3.22 11.28 -17.95
CA ALA A 115 -3.67 9.90 -18.05
C ALA A 115 -3.88 9.48 -19.51
N ASP A 116 -2.82 9.56 -20.30
CA ASP A 116 -2.78 9.24 -21.73
C ASP A 116 -2.12 7.88 -22.05
N GLY A 117 -1.74 7.13 -21.03
CA GLY A 117 -1.04 5.84 -21.13
C GLY A 117 0.48 5.95 -21.19
N ALA A 118 1.05 7.16 -21.30
CA ALA A 118 2.50 7.31 -21.33
C ALA A 118 3.12 7.18 -19.92
N LEU A 119 4.22 6.44 -19.85
CA LEU A 119 4.99 6.22 -18.63
C LEU A 119 5.88 7.44 -18.34
N ARG A 120 5.81 7.97 -17.12
CA ARG A 120 6.54 9.18 -16.69
C ARG A 120 7.21 8.95 -15.35
N ASP A 121 8.41 9.48 -15.20
CA ASP A 121 9.14 9.48 -13.93
C ASP A 121 8.62 10.61 -13.04
N LEU A 122 8.28 10.28 -11.79
CA LEU A 122 7.81 11.21 -10.78
C LEU A 122 8.72 11.17 -9.56
N MET A 123 9.06 12.35 -9.05
CA MET A 123 9.94 12.53 -7.90
C MET A 123 9.23 13.26 -6.77
N PHE A 124 9.33 12.76 -5.56
CA PHE A 124 8.79 13.40 -4.36
C PHE A 124 9.87 13.53 -3.28
N GLU A 125 9.62 14.38 -2.30
CA GLU A 125 10.37 14.42 -1.04
C GLU A 125 9.40 14.27 0.12
N ALA A 126 9.85 13.61 1.20
CA ALA A 126 9.11 13.53 2.45
C ALA A 126 10.06 13.58 3.64
N THR A 127 9.59 14.13 4.75
CA THR A 127 10.27 14.06 6.05
C THR A 127 9.77 12.85 6.82
N ILE A 128 10.68 11.98 7.24
CA ILE A 128 10.40 10.80 8.04
C ILE A 128 10.85 11.08 9.47
N GLU A 129 9.87 11.28 10.35
CA GLU A 129 10.10 11.62 11.76
C GLU A 129 10.37 10.39 12.63
N ARG A 130 9.80 9.24 12.25
CA ARG A 130 9.80 8.01 13.03
C ARG A 130 9.67 6.78 12.12
N SER A 131 9.94 5.61 12.68
CA SER A 131 9.80 4.36 11.93
C SER A 131 8.38 4.17 11.41
N GLY A 132 8.26 3.88 10.12
CA GLY A 132 7.00 3.91 9.40
C GLY A 132 7.12 3.23 8.04
N TRP A 133 6.18 3.54 7.16
CA TRP A 133 6.20 3.05 5.80
C TRP A 133 5.78 4.14 4.81
N LEU A 134 6.31 4.00 3.59
CA LEU A 134 5.99 4.84 2.45
C LEU A 134 5.41 3.97 1.33
N ALA A 135 4.41 4.50 0.61
CA ALA A 135 3.89 3.90 -0.62
C ALA A 135 3.46 4.99 -1.59
N VAL A 136 3.30 4.65 -2.86
CA VAL A 136 2.68 5.54 -3.85
C VAL A 136 1.32 4.97 -4.26
N ARG A 137 0.33 5.84 -4.46
CA ARG A 137 -1.00 5.44 -4.95
C ARG A 137 -1.61 6.42 -5.96
N ILE A 138 -2.56 5.92 -6.72
CA ILE A 138 -3.62 6.69 -7.37
C ILE A 138 -4.92 6.18 -6.76
N LEU A 139 -5.57 6.95 -5.89
CA LEU A 139 -6.80 6.52 -5.24
C LEU A 139 -8.03 6.77 -6.15
N PRO A 140 -8.94 5.80 -6.40
CA PRO A 140 -8.98 4.41 -5.92
C PRO A 140 -8.59 3.38 -7.02
N SER A 141 -7.56 3.68 -7.81
CA SER A 141 -7.12 2.88 -8.96
C SER A 141 -5.99 1.91 -8.63
N SER A 142 -4.90 2.37 -8.00
CA SER A 142 -3.69 1.56 -7.75
C SER A 142 -2.88 2.01 -6.55
N HIS A 143 -2.06 1.11 -6.01
CA HIS A 143 -1.02 1.43 -5.02
C HIS A 143 0.15 0.43 -5.05
N THR A 144 1.33 0.88 -4.65
CA THR A 144 2.52 0.03 -4.46
C THR A 144 2.45 -0.76 -3.16
N ASN A 145 3.27 -1.80 -3.03
CA ASN A 145 3.69 -2.27 -1.71
C ASN A 145 4.56 -1.20 -1.01
N PRO A 146 4.74 -1.30 0.32
CA PRO A 146 5.49 -0.30 1.05
C PRO A 146 7.01 -0.46 0.93
N VAL A 147 7.72 0.65 1.11
CA VAL A 147 9.09 0.67 1.65
C VAL A 147 9.00 1.04 3.13
N TRP A 148 9.63 0.24 3.99
CA TRP A 148 9.67 0.43 5.43
C TRP A 148 10.85 1.34 5.79
N ALA A 149 10.57 2.48 6.42
CA ALA A 149 11.61 3.33 6.96
C ALA A 149 11.81 3.00 8.44
N LEU A 150 12.99 2.51 8.82
CA LEU A 150 13.37 2.22 10.19
C LEU A 150 14.29 3.33 10.70
N VAL A 151 13.79 4.13 11.64
CA VAL A 151 14.50 5.28 12.22
C VAL A 151 15.12 4.89 13.55
N ALA A 152 16.41 5.18 13.72
CA ALA A 152 17.17 4.91 14.94
C ALA A 152 17.05 3.45 15.43
N GLY A 153 16.96 2.49 14.50
CA GLY A 153 16.81 1.07 14.79
C GLY A 153 15.47 0.67 15.45
N LYS A 154 14.51 1.60 15.57
CA LYS A 154 13.21 1.33 16.17
C LYS A 154 12.28 0.60 15.19
N PRO A 155 11.41 -0.31 15.66
CA PRO A 155 10.43 -0.96 14.81
C PRO A 155 9.32 0.01 14.39
N VAL A 156 8.53 -0.37 13.38
CA VAL A 156 7.39 0.43 12.90
C VAL A 156 6.27 0.43 13.93
N ARG A 157 6.02 1.59 14.55
CA ARG A 157 4.96 1.85 15.54
C ARG A 157 4.24 3.16 15.25
N ALA A 158 3.91 3.34 13.97
CA ALA A 158 3.54 4.63 13.42
C ALA A 158 2.08 5.04 13.64
N SER A 159 1.18 4.11 13.99
CA SER A 159 -0.22 4.42 14.29
C SER A 159 -0.85 3.34 15.17
N ARG A 160 -1.25 3.75 16.36
CA ARG A 160 -2.03 2.94 17.31
C ARG A 160 -3.42 2.63 16.76
N ARG A 161 -4.05 3.58 16.08
CA ARG A 161 -5.36 3.45 15.42
C ARG A 161 -5.33 2.38 14.35
N SER A 162 -4.27 2.28 13.55
CA SER A 162 -4.12 1.19 12.58
C SER A 162 -4.06 -0.17 13.26
N ALA A 163 -3.28 -0.31 14.35
CA ALA A 163 -3.19 -1.57 15.09
C ALA A 163 -4.52 -1.94 15.78
N ASP A 164 -5.24 -0.96 16.34
CA ASP A 164 -6.58 -1.12 16.92
C ASP A 164 -7.61 -1.54 15.86
N TRP A 165 -7.57 -0.93 14.68
CA TRP A 165 -8.42 -1.32 13.56
C TRP A 165 -8.15 -2.77 13.14
N CYS A 166 -6.88 -3.19 13.06
CA CYS A 166 -6.52 -4.57 12.77
C CYS A 166 -7.02 -5.55 13.85
N LEU A 167 -6.92 -5.19 15.13
CA LEU A 167 -7.47 -6.00 16.22
C LEU A 167 -8.98 -6.16 16.09
N LYS A 168 -9.71 -5.08 15.83
CA LYS A 168 -11.17 -5.14 15.55
C LYS A 168 -11.47 -6.02 14.34
N GLY A 169 -10.63 -5.97 13.31
CA GLY A 169 -10.70 -6.87 12.15
C GLY A 169 -10.56 -8.35 12.54
N VAL A 170 -9.60 -8.68 13.41
CA VAL A 170 -9.43 -10.05 13.94
C VAL A 170 -10.69 -10.52 14.67
N GLU A 171 -11.27 -9.68 15.54
CA GLU A 171 -12.51 -10.03 16.25
C GLU A 171 -13.70 -10.20 15.31
N GLN A 172 -13.84 -9.30 14.32
CA GLN A 172 -14.88 -9.41 13.33
C GLN A 172 -14.72 -10.69 12.51
N CYS A 173 -13.51 -11.02 12.05
CA CYS A 173 -13.23 -12.28 11.36
C CYS A 173 -13.61 -13.49 12.21
N TRP A 174 -13.21 -13.53 13.49
CA TRP A 174 -13.55 -14.63 14.39
C TRP A 174 -15.06 -14.81 14.50
N SER A 175 -15.79 -13.74 14.83
CA SER A 175 -17.26 -13.79 15.02
C SER A 175 -18.02 -14.28 13.78
N GLN A 176 -17.50 -14.01 12.58
CA GLN A 176 -18.13 -14.44 11.33
C GLN A 176 -17.71 -15.84 10.88
N LYS A 177 -16.55 -16.33 11.33
CA LYS A 177 -15.92 -17.54 10.80
C LYS A 177 -15.94 -18.72 11.75
N GLU A 178 -15.95 -18.54 13.07
CA GLU A 178 -15.82 -19.63 14.05
C GLU A 178 -16.79 -20.80 13.80
N ARG A 179 -18.05 -20.47 13.44
CA ARG A 179 -19.12 -21.45 13.19
C ARG A 179 -18.88 -22.33 11.95
N PHE A 180 -17.96 -21.93 11.07
CA PHE A 180 -17.62 -22.63 9.84
C PHE A 180 -16.30 -23.42 9.95
N ILE A 181 -15.60 -23.31 11.09
CA ILE A 181 -14.35 -24.04 11.33
C ILE A 181 -14.69 -25.48 11.70
N LYS A 182 -13.97 -26.45 11.13
CA LYS A 182 -14.19 -27.87 11.45
C LYS A 182 -13.87 -28.14 12.91
N ARG A 183 -14.57 -29.10 13.51
CA ARG A 183 -14.46 -29.39 14.95
C ARG A 183 -13.03 -29.77 15.38
N ASP A 184 -12.32 -30.50 14.53
CA ASP A 184 -10.94 -30.93 14.73
C ASP A 184 -9.90 -29.83 14.49
N GLU A 185 -10.28 -28.73 13.81
CA GLU A 185 -9.43 -27.56 13.55
C GLU A 185 -9.66 -26.42 14.57
N LEU A 186 -10.75 -26.47 15.35
CA LEU A 186 -11.22 -25.35 16.17
C LEU A 186 -10.23 -24.91 17.25
N GLU A 187 -9.56 -25.84 17.92
CA GLU A 187 -8.59 -25.50 18.98
C GLU A 187 -7.32 -24.83 18.42
N GLN A 188 -6.84 -25.28 17.25
CA GLN A 188 -5.75 -24.61 16.56
C GLN A 188 -6.17 -23.21 16.12
N ALA A 189 -7.37 -23.07 15.53
CA ALA A 189 -7.89 -21.77 15.13
C ALA A 189 -7.99 -20.79 16.31
N LYS A 190 -8.49 -21.23 17.48
CA LYS A 190 -8.51 -20.39 18.69
C LYS A 190 -7.11 -19.90 19.05
N THR A 191 -6.11 -20.80 19.00
CA THR A 191 -4.71 -20.48 19.29
C THR A 191 -4.14 -19.44 18.32
N ASP A 192 -4.42 -19.58 17.03
CA ASP A 192 -3.94 -18.66 15.99
C ASP A 192 -4.58 -17.26 16.12
N TYR A 193 -5.89 -17.21 16.37
CA TYR A 193 -6.59 -15.94 16.60
C TYR A 193 -6.11 -15.27 17.89
N GLU A 194 -5.85 -16.03 18.96
CA GLU A 194 -5.29 -15.49 20.20
C GLU A 194 -3.86 -14.96 20.01
N HIS A 195 -3.04 -15.63 19.19
CA HIS A 195 -1.74 -15.09 18.79
C HIS A 195 -1.88 -13.74 18.06
N ALA A 196 -2.83 -13.62 17.13
CA ALA A 196 -3.10 -12.36 16.42
C ALA A 196 -3.57 -11.26 17.38
N ARG A 197 -4.50 -11.56 18.30
CA ARG A 197 -4.97 -10.63 19.34
C ARG A 197 -3.81 -10.06 20.16
N ARG A 198 -3.00 -10.94 20.74
CA ARG A 198 -1.83 -10.54 21.55
C ARG A 198 -0.83 -9.72 20.76
N THR A 199 -0.63 -10.05 19.49
CA THR A 199 0.25 -9.29 18.59
C THR A 199 -0.24 -7.86 18.43
N TYR A 200 -1.52 -7.65 18.07
CA TYR A 200 -2.04 -6.30 17.89
C TYR A 200 -2.18 -5.52 19.20
N GLN A 201 -2.55 -6.17 20.31
CA GLN A 201 -2.54 -5.55 21.63
C GLN A 201 -1.16 -5.02 22.03
N ARG A 202 -0.10 -5.80 21.77
CA ARG A 202 1.29 -5.35 21.97
C ARG A 202 1.65 -4.17 21.06
N LEU A 203 1.27 -4.23 19.78
CA LEU A 203 1.53 -3.12 18.84
C LEU A 203 0.82 -1.83 19.27
N ILE A 204 -0.40 -1.93 19.80
CA ILE A 204 -1.18 -0.81 20.35
C ILE A 204 -0.45 -0.20 21.55
N SER A 205 0.03 -1.02 22.49
CA SER A 205 0.73 -0.52 23.69
C SER A 205 2.10 0.08 23.37
N GLU A 206 2.78 -0.40 22.33
CA GLU A 206 4.09 0.11 21.87
C GLU A 206 3.97 1.33 20.95
N SER A 207 2.78 1.70 20.49
CA SER A 207 2.57 2.84 19.58
C SER A 207 2.28 4.12 20.37
N GLU A 208 3.25 5.02 20.37
CA GLU A 208 3.18 6.32 21.05
C GLU A 208 2.34 7.37 20.28
N VAL A 209 1.94 7.06 19.04
CA VAL A 209 1.17 7.94 18.16
C VAL A 209 -0.20 7.35 17.93
N GLU A 210 -1.22 8.20 17.90
CA GLU A 210 -2.58 7.82 17.48
C GLU A 210 -2.61 7.24 16.06
#